data_AF-A0A970WAV1-F1
#
_entry.id   AF-A0A970WAV1-F1
#
_cell.length_a   1.000
_cell.length_b   1.000
_cell.length_c   1.000
_cell.angle_alpha   90.00
_cell.angle_beta   90.00
_cell.angle_gamma   90.00
#
_symmetry.space_group_name_H-M   'P 1'
#
loop_
_entity.id
_entity.type
_entity.pdbx_description
1 polymer ?
#
loop_
_entity_poly.entity_id
_entity_poly.type
_entity_poly.pdbx_seq_one_letter_code
_entity_poly.pdbx_strand_id
1 'polypeptide(L)'
;MEIRSSMRALNYTRKLLLGDTANILPFPVKAQKPAEKSEPEGIPLPRCTPESAGVSSSSVDRLYRRLASVKNANPHACMVIRGGKVISEGYFAPYSPQHWHVTHSMCKSFTGTAIGMLIDEGKLALDETISSIFPEKINLLSGRRIRSMTVQNLLTMQSGSQFKEVGAVIESDWLKGFFEGDVAFEPGTQFDYNSMNTYVLACIIKKKTGLGVMEYLTPRLFEPLGFKHTAWEKSPTGIEKGGWGLYVHLEDAAKLGLLYLQNGMWAANGEQKRLLSEAWINDATSVHSESSKSEEYGYQIWVNSKNNTYMFNGMFGQYVLMSPQKNMIIAVNAGAANLFTESGTKQAIDDFLAEIKSDAPLEADNAAYVNLQFTLNRLEYGECVPQPPAPPTFWQKLTAFFKSADHTVSVLPIGISFFDGLEYSVADNKHGLLPLIISNMIDYYPQGVQHIKFVCKGEQLEIHWTEGGTAFAFPVGFDKYRCGSINAGGNEFAVAAKGKFVHDEDDHPVIKITLCFLESSCVRTIKFIFLDDTTLLCKLSETPSVSTIIDMMKGSGAASASFSLELFQDINFLTYKMDKYCEPSFTGKLL
;
A
#
# COMPACT_ATOMS: atom_id res chain seq x y z
N MET A 1 -21.38 23.74 -12.10
CA MET A 1 -20.10 23.88 -11.36
C MET A 1 -19.01 22.99 -11.97
N GLU A 2 -19.39 21.94 -12.71
CA GLU A 2 -18.49 21.02 -13.44
C GLU A 2 -17.44 21.69 -14.32
N ILE A 3 -17.76 22.75 -15.09
CA ILE A 3 -16.80 23.34 -16.06
C ILE A 3 -15.48 23.76 -15.39
N ARG A 4 -15.51 24.32 -14.18
CA ARG A 4 -14.29 24.79 -13.49
C ARG A 4 -13.41 23.62 -13.06
N SER A 5 -14.01 22.59 -12.47
CA SER A 5 -13.29 21.39 -12.04
C SER A 5 -12.81 20.57 -13.25
N SER A 6 -13.60 20.47 -14.32
CA SER A 6 -13.19 19.85 -15.58
C SER A 6 -12.02 20.59 -16.23
N MET A 7 -12.03 21.93 -16.25
CA MET A 7 -10.89 22.72 -16.74
C MET A 7 -9.64 22.53 -15.88
N ARG A 8 -9.79 22.44 -14.55
CA ARG A 8 -8.67 22.17 -13.63
C ARG A 8 -8.10 20.77 -13.84
N ALA A 9 -8.94 19.75 -13.96
CA ALA A 9 -8.54 18.39 -14.28
C ALA A 9 -7.81 18.32 -15.63
N LEU A 10 -8.34 18.99 -16.67
CA LEU A 10 -7.71 19.07 -17.99
C LEU A 10 -6.34 19.74 -17.91
N ASN A 11 -6.23 20.86 -17.19
CA ASN A 11 -4.97 21.57 -16.99
C ASN A 11 -3.95 20.73 -16.22
N TYR A 12 -4.36 20.06 -15.15
CA TYR A 12 -3.52 19.13 -14.39
C TYR A 12 -3.00 18.01 -15.30
N THR A 13 -3.89 17.35 -16.04
CA THR A 13 -3.55 16.27 -16.98
C THR A 13 -2.57 16.74 -18.04
N ARG A 14 -2.86 17.88 -18.68
CA ARG A 14 -1.99 18.47 -19.68
C ARG A 14 -0.61 18.76 -19.10
N LYS A 15 -0.54 19.37 -17.92
CA LYS A 15 0.74 19.67 -17.24
C LYS A 15 1.53 18.41 -16.92
N LEU A 16 0.87 17.39 -16.36
CA LEU A 16 1.48 16.10 -16.05
C LEU A 16 2.07 15.45 -17.32
N LEU A 17 1.30 15.38 -18.41
CA LEU A 17 1.72 14.78 -19.67
C LEU A 17 2.82 15.56 -20.40
N LEU A 18 2.90 16.87 -20.18
CA LEU A 18 3.96 17.73 -20.69
C LEU A 18 5.19 17.78 -19.76
N GLY A 19 5.12 17.17 -18.57
CA GLY A 19 6.16 17.29 -17.55
C GLY A 19 6.30 18.71 -16.99
N ASP A 20 5.29 19.56 -17.16
CA ASP A 20 5.23 20.89 -16.54
C ASP A 20 4.77 20.75 -15.08
N THR A 21 5.70 20.32 -14.23
CA THR A 21 5.44 20.09 -12.80
C THR A 21 5.39 21.39 -12.00
N ALA A 22 5.71 22.53 -12.61
CA ALA A 22 5.69 23.83 -11.95
C ALA A 22 4.23 24.28 -11.72
N ASN A 23 3.86 24.48 -10.46
CA ASN A 23 2.50 24.84 -10.06
C ASN A 23 1.45 23.89 -10.70
N ILE A 24 1.76 22.59 -10.72
CA ILE A 24 0.87 21.57 -11.29
C ILE A 24 -0.45 21.48 -10.51
N LEU A 25 -0.38 21.69 -9.19
CA LEU A 25 -1.53 21.80 -8.32
C LEU A 25 -1.97 23.26 -8.14
N PRO A 26 -3.28 23.52 -7.94
CA PRO A 26 -3.80 24.88 -7.77
C PRO A 26 -3.60 25.44 -6.35
N PHE A 27 -2.86 24.74 -5.49
CA PHE A 27 -2.57 25.12 -4.11
C PHE A 27 -1.11 24.75 -3.75
N PRO A 28 -0.52 25.41 -2.72
CA PRO A 28 0.85 25.12 -2.31
C PRO A 28 1.01 23.70 -1.79
N VAL A 29 2.04 23.01 -2.28
CA VAL A 29 2.45 21.68 -1.80
C VAL A 29 3.18 21.81 -0.47
N LYS A 30 2.88 20.92 0.47
CA LYS A 30 3.62 20.72 1.72
C LYS A 30 3.93 19.25 1.88
N ALA A 31 4.97 18.91 2.65
CA ALA A 31 5.22 17.52 3.02
C ALA A 31 3.97 16.91 3.70
N GLN A 32 3.55 15.76 3.20
CA GLN A 32 2.34 15.07 3.66
C GLN A 32 2.66 13.77 4.38
N LYS A 33 3.77 13.11 4.00
CA LYS A 33 4.17 11.86 4.62
C LYS A 33 4.51 12.12 6.09
N PRO A 34 3.86 11.42 7.03
CA PRO A 34 4.25 11.48 8.42
C PRO A 34 5.68 10.96 8.62
N ALA A 35 6.42 11.58 9.54
CA ALA A 35 7.73 11.07 9.95
C ALA A 35 7.56 9.83 10.83
N GLU A 36 8.34 8.79 10.53
CA GLU A 36 8.42 7.60 11.39
C GLU A 36 9.14 7.98 12.69
N LYS A 37 8.56 7.61 13.83
CA LYS A 37 9.19 7.85 15.15
C LYS A 37 10.01 6.63 15.54
N SER A 38 11.16 6.84 16.17
CA SER A 38 12.11 5.79 16.58
C SER A 38 11.71 4.96 17.80
N GLU A 39 10.46 5.01 18.26
CA GLU A 39 10.02 4.26 19.46
C GLU A 39 9.72 2.80 19.11
N PRO A 40 9.66 1.86 20.08
CA PRO A 40 9.44 0.45 19.79
C PRO A 40 8.04 0.16 19.21
N GLU A 41 7.92 -1.00 18.54
CA GLU A 41 6.69 -1.54 17.96
C GLU A 41 5.52 -1.60 18.98
N GLY A 42 4.30 -1.74 18.47
CA GLY A 42 3.10 -1.99 19.27
C GLY A 42 3.23 -3.21 20.21
N ILE A 43 2.32 -3.36 21.16
CA ILE A 43 2.30 -4.53 22.05
C ILE A 43 2.06 -5.79 21.20
N PRO A 44 3.02 -6.72 21.10
CA PRO A 44 2.90 -7.87 20.20
C PRO A 44 1.84 -8.86 20.68
N LEU A 45 1.15 -9.50 19.73
CA LEU A 45 0.30 -10.66 19.96
C LEU A 45 1.14 -11.87 20.41
N PRO A 46 0.57 -12.78 21.20
CA PRO A 46 1.21 -14.05 21.53
C PRO A 46 1.51 -14.85 20.26
N ARG A 47 2.68 -15.50 20.23
CA ARG A 47 3.13 -16.36 19.12
C ARG A 47 3.09 -17.83 19.53
N CYS A 48 2.75 -18.73 18.60
CA CYS A 48 2.82 -20.18 18.80
C CYS A 48 3.13 -20.91 17.49
N THR A 49 3.38 -22.23 17.55
CA THR A 49 3.61 -23.00 16.32
C THR A 49 2.30 -23.21 15.55
N PRO A 50 2.35 -23.38 14.22
CA PRO A 50 1.18 -23.77 13.43
C PRO A 50 0.43 -24.97 14.01
N GLU A 51 1.15 -26.03 14.39
CA GLU A 51 0.56 -27.29 14.87
C GLU A 51 -0.23 -27.08 16.16
N SER A 52 0.31 -26.28 17.09
CA SER A 52 -0.38 -25.95 18.35
C SER A 52 -1.70 -25.20 18.14
N ALA A 53 -1.88 -24.57 16.98
CA ALA A 53 -3.09 -23.90 16.54
C ALA A 53 -3.91 -24.73 15.53
N GLY A 54 -3.62 -26.01 15.35
CA GLY A 54 -4.38 -26.88 14.46
C GLY A 54 -4.08 -26.69 12.96
N VAL A 55 -2.93 -26.11 12.62
CA VAL A 55 -2.50 -25.83 11.24
C VAL A 55 -1.19 -26.58 10.95
N SER A 56 -1.06 -27.22 9.79
CA SER A 56 0.20 -27.86 9.42
C SER A 56 1.24 -26.83 8.98
N SER A 57 2.48 -26.91 9.48
CA SER A 57 3.60 -26.11 8.97
C SER A 57 3.82 -26.29 7.47
N SER A 58 3.49 -27.45 6.90
CA SER A 58 3.58 -27.69 5.45
C SER A 58 2.58 -26.86 4.65
N SER A 59 1.38 -26.64 5.18
CA SER A 59 0.37 -25.77 4.55
C SER A 59 0.82 -24.30 4.58
N VAL A 60 1.38 -23.87 5.70
CA VAL A 60 1.94 -22.53 5.84
C VAL A 60 3.14 -22.33 4.90
N ASP A 61 4.05 -23.31 4.80
CA ASP A 61 5.18 -23.28 3.87
C ASP A 61 4.72 -23.09 2.42
N ARG A 62 3.70 -23.85 2.00
CA ARG A 62 3.09 -23.72 0.66
C ARG A 62 2.51 -22.34 0.42
N LEU A 63 1.85 -21.72 1.41
CA LEU A 63 1.33 -20.36 1.30
C LEU A 63 2.46 -19.38 0.97
N TYR A 64 3.54 -19.34 1.74
CA TYR A 64 4.65 -18.40 1.49
C TYR A 64 5.35 -18.65 0.15
N ARG A 65 5.58 -19.93 -0.21
CA ARG A 65 6.14 -20.29 -1.53
C ARG A 65 5.23 -19.86 -2.66
N ARG A 66 3.91 -20.04 -2.50
CA ARG A 66 2.92 -19.61 -3.49
C ARG A 66 2.95 -18.09 -3.63
N LEU A 67 2.87 -17.34 -2.53
CA LEU A 67 2.95 -15.88 -2.53
C LEU A 67 4.21 -15.36 -3.24
N ALA A 68 5.38 -15.98 -3.00
CA ALA A 68 6.63 -15.64 -3.68
C ALA A 68 6.63 -15.90 -5.20
N SER A 69 5.82 -16.85 -5.65
CA SER A 69 5.79 -17.31 -7.05
C SER A 69 4.66 -16.70 -7.90
N VAL A 70 3.64 -16.10 -7.26
CA VAL A 70 2.52 -15.51 -7.98
C VAL A 70 3.00 -14.28 -8.74
N LYS A 71 2.82 -14.30 -10.06
CA LYS A 71 3.14 -13.17 -10.92
C LYS A 71 2.38 -11.93 -10.46
N ASN A 72 3.09 -10.81 -10.34
CA ASN A 72 2.55 -9.51 -9.91
C ASN A 72 1.92 -9.48 -8.51
N ALA A 73 2.15 -10.49 -7.65
CA ALA A 73 1.76 -10.42 -6.25
C ALA A 73 2.66 -9.49 -5.43
N ASN A 74 3.97 -9.48 -5.75
CA ASN A 74 4.99 -8.61 -5.13
C ASN A 74 4.81 -8.48 -3.61
N PRO A 75 4.75 -9.60 -2.86
CA PRO A 75 4.48 -9.56 -1.43
C PRO A 75 5.63 -8.87 -0.67
N HIS A 76 5.28 -8.06 0.32
CA HIS A 76 6.23 -7.40 1.22
C HIS A 76 6.26 -8.13 2.57
N ALA A 77 5.08 -8.48 3.09
CA ALA A 77 4.93 -9.24 4.32
C ALA A 77 3.63 -10.04 4.32
N CYS A 78 3.62 -11.16 5.03
CA CYS A 78 2.41 -11.94 5.30
C CYS A 78 2.45 -12.49 6.73
N MET A 79 1.35 -12.28 7.46
CA MET A 79 1.14 -12.76 8.82
C MET A 79 -0.12 -13.62 8.88
N VAL A 80 -0.01 -14.76 9.54
CA VAL A 80 -1.12 -15.70 9.76
C VAL A 80 -1.39 -15.75 11.26
N ILE A 81 -2.62 -15.42 11.65
CA ILE A 81 -3.09 -15.45 13.03
C ILE A 81 -4.23 -16.45 13.13
N ARG A 82 -4.23 -17.29 14.16
CA ARG A 82 -5.36 -18.17 14.47
C ARG A 82 -5.58 -18.24 15.98
N GLY A 83 -6.83 -18.15 16.42
CA GLY A 83 -7.15 -18.18 17.86
C GLY A 83 -6.51 -17.06 18.66
N GLY A 84 -6.34 -15.88 18.04
CA GLY A 84 -5.70 -14.71 18.65
C GLY A 84 -4.18 -14.82 18.83
N LYS A 85 -3.53 -15.80 18.21
CA LYS A 85 -2.07 -15.98 18.24
C LYS A 85 -1.49 -15.92 16.83
N VAL A 86 -0.33 -15.28 16.69
CA VAL A 86 0.47 -15.34 15.45
C VAL A 86 1.06 -16.74 15.33
N ILE A 87 0.71 -17.46 14.28
CA ILE A 87 1.22 -18.82 14.02
C ILE A 87 2.36 -18.83 13.01
N SER A 88 2.44 -17.78 12.19
CA SER A 88 3.54 -17.54 11.26
C SER A 88 3.56 -16.08 10.83
N GLU A 89 4.75 -15.54 10.63
CA GLU A 89 4.99 -14.21 10.07
C GLU A 89 6.21 -14.31 9.14
N GLY A 90 6.10 -13.73 7.94
CA GLY A 90 7.15 -13.77 6.94
C GLY A 90 7.27 -12.43 6.25
N TYR A 91 8.51 -11.95 6.14
CA TYR A 91 8.85 -10.66 5.56
C TYR A 91 9.79 -10.90 4.39
N PHE A 92 9.42 -10.39 3.22
CA PHE A 92 10.19 -10.56 1.99
C PHE A 92 11.28 -9.51 2.00
N ALA A 93 12.54 -9.91 2.24
CA ALA A 93 13.64 -8.94 2.34
C ALA A 93 13.64 -8.00 1.11
N PRO A 94 13.74 -6.67 1.31
CA PRO A 94 14.21 -5.98 2.52
C PRO A 94 13.13 -5.59 3.54
N TYR A 95 11.86 -5.94 3.31
CA TYR A 95 10.78 -5.60 4.24
C TYR A 95 10.96 -6.32 5.58
N SER A 96 10.42 -5.74 6.65
CA SER A 96 10.65 -6.19 8.02
C SER A 96 9.54 -5.68 8.95
N PRO A 97 9.39 -6.24 10.17
CA PRO A 97 8.34 -5.81 11.11
C PRO A 97 8.52 -4.39 11.62
N GLN A 98 9.71 -3.80 11.49
CA GLN A 98 10.02 -2.49 12.07
C GLN A 98 9.30 -1.35 11.35
N HIS A 99 9.04 -1.49 10.05
CA HIS A 99 8.46 -0.44 9.25
C HIS A 99 6.93 -0.49 9.30
N TRP A 100 6.31 0.63 9.63
CA TRP A 100 4.91 0.84 9.29
C TRP A 100 4.72 0.88 7.76
N HIS A 101 3.49 0.75 7.30
CA HIS A 101 3.19 0.76 5.87
C HIS A 101 1.94 1.58 5.60
N VAL A 102 1.93 2.31 4.49
CA VAL A 102 0.70 2.97 4.02
C VAL A 102 -0.33 1.90 3.63
N THR A 103 -1.53 2.04 4.15
CA THR A 103 -2.58 1.01 4.06
C THR A 103 -3.54 1.21 2.88
N HIS A 104 -3.41 2.34 2.18
CA HIS A 104 -4.35 2.78 1.15
C HIS A 104 -5.81 2.66 1.63
N SER A 105 -6.71 2.09 0.83
CA SER A 105 -8.13 1.97 1.18
C SER A 105 -8.44 1.05 2.35
N MET A 106 -7.50 0.23 2.85
CA MET A 106 -7.75 -0.63 4.00
C MET A 106 -8.12 0.21 5.24
N CYS A 107 -7.63 1.44 5.33
CA CYS A 107 -7.95 2.35 6.44
C CYS A 107 -9.41 2.82 6.48
N LYS A 108 -10.18 2.62 5.40
CA LYS A 108 -11.63 2.87 5.40
C LYS A 108 -12.32 2.13 6.54
N SER A 109 -11.87 0.92 6.85
CA SER A 109 -12.42 0.11 7.95
C SER A 109 -12.09 0.69 9.33
N PHE A 110 -11.00 1.46 9.48
CA PHE A 110 -10.73 2.23 10.70
C PHE A 110 -11.68 3.42 10.83
N THR A 111 -11.94 4.15 9.74
CA THR A 111 -12.95 5.23 9.75
C THR A 111 -14.35 4.68 9.98
N GLY A 112 -14.73 3.56 9.35
CA GLY A 112 -15.99 2.86 9.62
C GLY A 112 -16.11 2.45 11.08
N THR A 113 -15.04 1.91 11.66
CA THR A 113 -14.98 1.57 13.09
C THR A 113 -15.22 2.79 14.00
N ALA A 114 -14.62 3.95 13.67
CA ALA A 114 -14.87 5.18 14.42
C ALA A 114 -16.34 5.63 14.35
N ILE A 115 -16.98 5.46 13.19
CA ILE A 115 -18.42 5.74 13.02
C ILE A 115 -19.26 4.78 13.86
N GLY A 116 -18.90 3.49 13.91
CA GLY A 116 -19.52 2.50 14.79
C GLY A 116 -19.45 2.89 16.26
N MET A 117 -18.28 3.34 16.73
CA MET A 117 -18.13 3.84 18.09
C MET A 117 -19.02 5.06 18.38
N LEU A 118 -19.21 5.97 17.41
CA LEU A 118 -20.13 7.11 17.59
C LEU A 118 -21.60 6.68 17.67
N ILE A 119 -21.98 5.63 16.93
CA ILE A 119 -23.32 5.06 16.99
C ILE A 119 -23.53 4.35 18.34
N ASP A 120 -22.58 3.56 18.81
CA ASP A 120 -22.60 2.94 20.13
C ASP A 120 -22.66 3.97 21.27
N GLU A 121 -21.99 5.12 21.09
CA GLU A 121 -22.04 6.27 22.02
C GLU A 121 -23.36 7.07 21.92
N GLY A 122 -24.27 6.74 20.99
CA GLY A 122 -25.54 7.44 20.77
C GLY A 122 -25.40 8.85 20.19
N LYS A 123 -24.25 9.18 19.58
CA LYS A 123 -23.94 10.52 19.03
C LYS A 123 -24.29 10.66 17.54
N LEU A 124 -24.52 9.54 16.86
CA LEU A 124 -24.77 9.46 15.44
C LEU A 124 -25.77 8.35 15.17
N ALA A 125 -26.65 8.55 14.20
CA ALA A 125 -27.55 7.51 13.70
C ALA A 125 -27.25 7.22 12.22
N LEU A 126 -27.50 5.98 11.78
CA LEU A 126 -27.24 5.54 10.40
C LEU A 126 -28.11 6.28 9.38
N ASP A 127 -29.34 6.61 9.73
CA ASP A 127 -30.32 7.32 8.90
C ASP A 127 -30.20 8.85 8.99
N GLU A 128 -29.30 9.36 9.83
CA GLU A 128 -29.05 10.81 9.92
C GLU A 128 -28.53 11.33 8.57
N THR A 129 -29.15 12.40 8.07
CA THR A 129 -28.75 12.98 6.79
C THR A 129 -27.47 13.80 6.93
N ILE A 130 -26.61 13.80 5.91
CA ILE A 130 -25.44 14.68 5.90
C ILE A 130 -25.85 16.16 5.91
N SER A 131 -27.03 16.49 5.37
CA SER A 131 -27.57 17.86 5.42
C SER A 131 -27.99 18.31 6.82
N SER A 132 -28.47 17.41 7.68
CA SER A 132 -28.78 17.76 9.08
C SER A 132 -27.51 17.87 9.92
N ILE A 133 -26.46 17.12 9.58
CA ILE A 133 -25.16 17.20 10.24
C ILE A 133 -24.43 18.50 9.86
N PHE A 134 -24.49 18.88 8.58
CA PHE A 134 -23.83 20.09 8.04
C PHE A 134 -24.85 21.06 7.41
N PRO A 135 -25.77 21.64 8.19
CA PRO A 135 -26.77 22.57 7.65
C PRO A 135 -26.13 23.78 6.98
N GLU A 136 -24.93 24.18 7.42
CA GLU A 136 -24.17 25.29 6.85
C GLU A 136 -23.66 25.04 5.42
N LYS A 137 -23.65 23.78 4.95
CA LYS A 137 -23.22 23.41 3.59
C LYS A 137 -24.38 23.34 2.59
N ILE A 138 -25.61 23.50 3.07
CA ILE A 138 -26.82 23.42 2.27
C ILE A 138 -27.31 24.83 1.91
N ASN A 139 -27.59 25.07 0.62
CA ASN A 139 -28.13 26.32 0.12
C ASN A 139 -29.39 26.07 -0.74
N LEU A 140 -30.02 27.11 -1.28
CA LEU A 140 -31.25 26.98 -2.09
C LEU A 140 -31.07 26.15 -3.37
N LEU A 141 -29.85 26.06 -3.90
CA LEU A 141 -29.50 25.29 -5.10
C LEU A 141 -29.13 23.84 -4.78
N SER A 142 -28.94 23.46 -3.51
CA SER A 142 -28.64 22.08 -3.14
C SER A 142 -29.83 21.18 -3.51
N GLY A 143 -29.58 20.24 -4.43
CA GLY A 143 -30.60 19.34 -4.96
C GLY A 143 -31.22 18.41 -3.91
N ARG A 144 -32.34 17.77 -4.27
CA ARG A 144 -33.04 16.83 -3.37
C ARG A 144 -32.13 15.66 -2.93
N ARG A 145 -31.35 15.10 -3.85
CA ARG A 145 -30.51 13.90 -3.61
C ARG A 145 -29.45 14.11 -2.55
N ILE A 146 -28.72 15.24 -2.59
CA ILE A 146 -27.69 15.52 -1.58
C ILE A 146 -28.31 15.72 -0.18
N ARG A 147 -29.56 16.21 -0.09
CA ARG A 147 -30.28 16.39 1.18
C ARG A 147 -30.81 15.07 1.76
N SER A 148 -31.11 14.07 0.93
CA SER A 148 -31.60 12.78 1.41
C SER A 148 -30.47 11.78 1.73
N MET A 149 -29.22 12.13 1.43
CA MET A 149 -28.08 11.25 1.63
C MET A 149 -27.80 11.05 3.12
N THR A 150 -27.74 9.79 3.56
CA THR A 150 -27.54 9.41 4.97
C THR A 150 -26.11 8.95 5.25
N VAL A 151 -25.76 8.83 6.54
CA VAL A 151 -24.52 8.20 7.00
C VAL A 151 -24.39 6.78 6.44
N GLN A 152 -25.47 6.00 6.44
CA GLN A 152 -25.47 4.64 5.89
C GLN A 152 -25.11 4.61 4.41
N ASN A 153 -25.61 5.58 3.61
CA ASN A 153 -25.26 5.64 2.18
C ASN A 153 -23.75 5.89 1.98
N LEU A 154 -23.10 6.65 2.85
CA LEU A 154 -21.65 6.83 2.80
C LEU A 154 -20.90 5.55 3.20
N LEU A 155 -21.34 4.87 4.27
CA LEU A 155 -20.71 3.64 4.77
C LEU A 155 -20.74 2.50 3.75
N THR A 156 -21.79 2.44 2.93
CA THR A 156 -22.10 1.35 2.00
C THR A 156 -21.72 1.65 0.54
N MET A 157 -21.04 2.78 0.29
CA MET A 157 -20.69 3.24 -1.06
C MET A 157 -21.89 3.46 -1.99
N GLN A 158 -22.99 3.97 -1.45
CA GLN A 158 -24.23 4.22 -2.19
C GLN A 158 -24.62 5.72 -2.22
N SER A 159 -23.64 6.62 -2.15
CA SER A 159 -23.91 8.06 -2.16
C SER A 159 -24.34 8.58 -3.54
N GLY A 160 -23.80 8.01 -4.62
CA GLY A 160 -23.95 8.53 -5.99
C GLY A 160 -23.21 9.84 -6.26
N SER A 161 -22.39 10.32 -5.32
CA SER A 161 -21.64 11.56 -5.46
C SER A 161 -20.62 11.48 -6.59
N GLN A 162 -20.64 12.46 -7.49
CA GLN A 162 -19.67 12.62 -8.57
C GLN A 162 -18.40 13.35 -8.14
N PHE A 163 -18.34 13.88 -6.91
CA PHE A 163 -17.09 14.37 -6.34
C PHE A 163 -16.24 13.16 -5.90
N LYS A 164 -15.33 12.74 -6.78
CA LYS A 164 -14.44 11.59 -6.60
C LYS A 164 -12.99 12.01 -6.29
N GLU A 165 -12.08 11.04 -6.22
CA GLU A 165 -10.66 11.22 -5.90
C GLU A 165 -9.97 12.25 -6.81
N VAL A 166 -10.32 12.30 -8.10
CA VAL A 166 -9.79 13.33 -9.03
C VAL A 166 -10.13 14.74 -8.53
N GLY A 167 -11.32 14.94 -7.96
CA GLY A 167 -11.73 16.19 -7.33
C GLY A 167 -10.81 16.57 -6.15
N ALA A 168 -10.37 15.58 -5.37
CA ALA A 168 -9.46 15.79 -4.25
C ALA A 168 -8.04 16.24 -4.69
N VAL A 169 -7.62 15.88 -5.90
CA VAL A 169 -6.34 16.34 -6.49
C VAL A 169 -6.40 17.83 -6.85
N ILE A 170 -7.55 18.32 -7.33
CA ILE A 170 -7.67 19.66 -7.94
C ILE A 170 -8.41 20.69 -7.08
N GLU A 171 -9.02 20.29 -5.97
CA GLU A 171 -9.71 21.15 -5.02
C GLU A 171 -9.04 21.09 -3.65
N SER A 172 -9.10 22.19 -2.90
CA SER A 172 -8.57 22.24 -1.53
C SER A 172 -9.64 21.99 -0.46
N ASP A 173 -10.88 22.46 -0.67
CA ASP A 173 -12.01 22.19 0.22
C ASP A 173 -12.87 21.06 -0.34
N TRP A 174 -12.47 19.84 0.00
CA TRP A 174 -13.13 18.62 -0.46
C TRP A 174 -14.54 18.44 0.07
N LEU A 175 -14.83 18.93 1.29
CA LEU A 175 -16.17 18.83 1.86
C LEU A 175 -17.13 19.73 1.10
N LYS A 176 -16.72 20.96 0.79
CA LYS A 176 -17.47 21.85 -0.08
C LYS A 176 -17.67 21.24 -1.46
N GLY A 177 -16.59 20.73 -2.07
CA GLY A 177 -16.65 20.06 -3.38
C GLY A 177 -17.65 18.89 -3.42
N PHE A 178 -17.72 18.11 -2.33
CA PHE A 178 -18.69 17.02 -2.20
C PHE A 178 -20.14 17.50 -2.13
N PHE A 179 -20.43 18.53 -1.34
CA PHE A 179 -21.79 19.08 -1.19
C PHE A 179 -22.29 19.86 -2.42
N GLU A 180 -21.36 20.46 -3.18
CA GLU A 180 -21.67 21.20 -4.41
C GLU A 180 -21.61 20.33 -5.67
N GLY A 181 -21.13 19.09 -5.55
CA GLY A 181 -21.04 18.12 -6.63
C GLY A 181 -22.40 17.49 -6.99
N ASP A 182 -22.51 17.02 -8.23
CA ASP A 182 -23.71 16.33 -8.69
C ASP A 182 -23.84 14.93 -8.08
N VAL A 183 -25.08 14.47 -7.96
CA VAL A 183 -25.42 13.13 -7.43
C VAL A 183 -26.11 12.34 -8.54
N ALA A 184 -25.42 11.35 -9.09
CA ALA A 184 -25.80 10.66 -10.33
C ALA A 184 -27.09 9.84 -10.18
N PHE A 185 -27.30 9.20 -9.04
CA PHE A 185 -28.45 8.36 -8.74
C PHE A 185 -29.00 8.64 -7.33
N GLU A 186 -30.20 8.12 -7.02
CA GLU A 186 -30.77 8.29 -5.68
C GLU A 186 -29.89 7.58 -4.63
N PRO A 187 -29.47 8.25 -3.54
CA PRO A 187 -28.66 7.61 -2.51
C PRO A 187 -29.30 6.32 -1.97
N GLY A 188 -28.49 5.28 -1.78
CA GLY A 188 -28.94 3.96 -1.32
C GLY A 188 -29.41 3.00 -2.43
N THR A 189 -29.44 3.43 -3.69
CA THR A 189 -30.00 2.59 -4.79
C THR A 189 -28.96 1.85 -5.62
N GLN A 190 -27.71 2.33 -5.69
CA GLN A 190 -26.65 1.72 -6.49
C GLN A 190 -25.31 1.81 -5.75
N PHE A 191 -24.44 0.85 -6.00
CA PHE A 191 -23.05 0.87 -5.52
C PHE A 191 -22.17 1.67 -6.48
N ASP A 192 -21.44 2.65 -5.96
CA ASP A 192 -20.37 3.37 -6.65
C ASP A 192 -19.24 3.64 -5.64
N TYR A 193 -18.13 2.91 -5.78
CA TYR A 193 -16.99 3.00 -4.88
C TYR A 193 -16.35 4.39 -4.98
N ASN A 194 -16.35 5.15 -3.89
CA ASN A 194 -15.86 6.53 -3.84
C ASN A 194 -15.22 6.83 -2.48
N SER A 195 -13.91 7.09 -2.46
CA SER A 195 -13.17 7.40 -1.22
C SER A 195 -13.60 8.72 -0.57
N MET A 196 -14.27 9.61 -1.31
CA MET A 196 -14.81 10.84 -0.77
C MET A 196 -15.99 10.60 0.17
N ASN A 197 -16.69 9.46 0.05
CA ASN A 197 -17.68 9.05 1.05
C ASN A 197 -17.02 8.89 2.43
N THR A 198 -15.86 8.24 2.46
CA THR A 198 -15.09 8.03 3.69
C THR A 198 -14.50 9.34 4.22
N TYR A 199 -14.08 10.25 3.35
CA TYR A 199 -13.64 11.59 3.79
C TYR A 199 -14.78 12.39 4.45
N VAL A 200 -16.01 12.29 3.93
CA VAL A 200 -17.17 12.90 4.60
C VAL A 200 -17.44 12.24 5.96
N LEU A 201 -17.26 10.93 6.09
CA LEU A 201 -17.32 10.26 7.40
C LEU A 201 -16.26 10.79 8.38
N ALA A 202 -15.02 11.06 7.93
CA ALA A 202 -13.99 11.72 8.74
C ALA A 202 -14.42 13.13 9.17
N CYS A 203 -15.04 13.91 8.27
CA CYS A 203 -15.63 15.20 8.61
C CYS A 203 -16.76 15.07 9.65
N ILE A 204 -17.60 14.03 9.57
CA ILE A 204 -18.69 13.77 10.52
C ILE A 204 -18.11 13.49 11.92
N ILE A 205 -17.06 12.68 12.02
CA ILE A 205 -16.35 12.43 13.29
C ILE A 205 -15.90 13.77 13.90
N LYS A 206 -15.25 14.63 13.11
CA LYS A 206 -14.83 15.97 13.57
C LYS A 206 -16.01 16.84 14.01
N LYS A 207 -17.10 16.85 13.25
CA LYS A 207 -18.30 17.66 13.55
C LYS A 207 -18.99 17.21 14.84
N LYS A 208 -19.12 15.89 15.06
CA LYS A 208 -19.84 15.31 16.21
C LYS A 208 -19.02 15.31 17.50
N THR A 209 -17.69 15.31 17.40
CA THR A 209 -16.80 15.17 18.57
C THR A 209 -15.95 16.40 18.87
N GLY A 210 -15.70 17.25 17.87
CA GLY A 210 -14.68 18.30 17.94
C GLY A 210 -13.24 17.79 17.75
N LEU A 211 -13.01 16.47 17.63
CA LEU A 211 -11.70 15.82 17.53
C LEU A 211 -11.40 15.32 16.12
N GLY A 212 -10.13 15.31 15.71
CA GLY A 212 -9.71 14.61 14.48
C GLY A 212 -9.92 13.10 14.59
N VAL A 213 -9.85 12.37 13.47
CA VAL A 213 -10.07 10.90 13.47
C VAL A 213 -9.05 10.20 14.37
N MET A 214 -7.78 10.60 14.26
CA MET A 214 -6.69 10.07 15.08
C MET A 214 -6.93 10.37 16.56
N GLU A 215 -7.20 11.63 16.91
CA GLU A 215 -7.48 12.05 18.30
C GLU A 215 -8.67 11.31 18.92
N TYR A 216 -9.71 11.04 18.12
CA TYR A 216 -10.88 10.28 18.56
C TYR A 216 -10.55 8.81 18.82
N LEU A 217 -9.84 8.17 17.88
CA LEU A 217 -9.49 6.75 17.92
C LEU A 217 -8.37 6.41 18.91
N THR A 218 -7.44 7.32 19.19
CA THR A 218 -6.28 7.04 20.06
C THR A 218 -6.68 6.40 21.41
N PRO A 219 -7.51 7.05 22.25
CA PRO A 219 -7.87 6.47 23.56
C PRO A 219 -8.91 5.34 23.47
N ARG A 220 -9.61 5.20 22.34
CA ARG A 220 -10.73 4.25 22.17
C ARG A 220 -10.33 2.93 21.52
N LEU A 221 -9.33 2.98 20.64
CA LEU A 221 -8.93 1.88 19.78
C LEU A 221 -7.42 1.67 19.81
N PHE A 222 -6.62 2.68 19.46
CA PHE A 222 -5.18 2.49 19.29
C PHE A 222 -4.49 2.12 20.61
N GLU A 223 -4.68 2.89 21.68
CA GLU A 223 -4.09 2.59 22.99
C GLU A 223 -4.59 1.25 23.56
N PRO A 224 -5.91 0.93 23.57
CA PRO A 224 -6.38 -0.38 24.04
C PRO A 224 -5.83 -1.58 23.26
N LEU A 225 -5.65 -1.46 21.94
CA LEU A 225 -5.05 -2.50 21.10
C LEU A 225 -3.51 -2.48 21.14
N GLY A 226 -2.91 -1.54 21.88
CA GLY A 226 -1.47 -1.43 22.06
C GLY A 226 -0.72 -0.92 20.84
N PHE A 227 -1.37 -0.16 19.96
CA PHE A 227 -0.72 0.52 18.83
C PHE A 227 0.19 1.60 19.40
N LYS A 228 1.42 1.71 18.87
CA LYS A 228 2.40 2.73 19.30
C LYS A 228 2.64 3.78 18.23
N HIS A 229 2.68 3.36 16.97
CA HIS A 229 2.96 4.23 15.84
C HIS A 229 1.84 4.21 14.84
N THR A 230 1.08 5.30 14.83
CA THR A 230 0.03 5.52 13.85
C THR A 230 0.11 6.96 13.38
N ALA A 231 -0.07 7.15 12.09
CA ALA A 231 -0.19 8.49 11.53
C ALA A 231 -1.11 8.48 10.31
N TRP A 232 -1.79 9.60 10.11
CA TRP A 232 -2.74 9.76 9.02
C TRP A 232 -2.44 11.05 8.28
N GLU A 233 -2.27 10.94 6.97
CA GLU A 233 -2.22 12.10 6.08
C GLU A 233 -3.50 12.94 6.20
N LYS A 234 -3.36 14.24 5.94
CA LYS A 234 -4.45 15.21 6.04
C LYS A 234 -4.78 15.82 4.69
N SER A 235 -6.04 16.20 4.52
CA SER A 235 -6.50 17.03 3.41
C SER A 235 -5.87 18.43 3.49
N PRO A 236 -5.95 19.24 2.42
CA PRO A 236 -5.49 20.63 2.44
C PRO A 236 -6.15 21.49 3.54
N THR A 237 -7.35 21.12 4.03
CA THR A 237 -8.03 21.79 5.15
C THR A 237 -7.67 21.23 6.52
N GLY A 238 -6.75 20.25 6.60
CA GLY A 238 -6.21 19.72 7.86
C GLY A 238 -7.05 18.62 8.51
N ILE A 239 -8.01 18.02 7.80
CA ILE A 239 -8.79 16.87 8.27
C ILE A 239 -8.11 15.58 7.78
N GLU A 240 -8.03 14.54 8.61
CA GLU A 240 -7.49 13.24 8.17
C GLU A 240 -8.25 12.72 6.94
N LYS A 241 -7.53 12.19 5.94
CA LYS A 241 -8.11 11.83 4.64
C LYS A 241 -9.17 10.72 4.75
N GLY A 242 -9.07 9.83 5.75
CA GLY A 242 -10.07 8.80 6.08
C GLY A 242 -10.15 7.63 5.08
N GLY A 243 -10.15 7.90 3.78
CA GLY A 243 -10.22 6.88 2.74
C GLY A 243 -8.87 6.29 2.30
N TRP A 244 -7.76 6.92 2.68
CA TRP A 244 -6.37 6.51 2.40
C TRP A 244 -5.39 7.25 3.32
N GLY A 245 -4.09 6.94 3.24
CA GLY A 245 -3.03 7.71 3.89
C GLY A 245 -2.81 7.41 5.37
N LEU A 246 -3.37 6.31 5.89
CA LEU A 246 -3.04 5.81 7.23
C LEU A 246 -1.80 4.91 7.15
N TYR A 247 -0.83 5.16 8.02
CA TYR A 247 0.37 4.37 8.24
C TYR A 247 0.24 3.63 9.57
N VAL A 248 0.34 2.30 9.53
CA VAL A 248 0.35 1.40 10.69
C VAL A 248 1.22 0.18 10.40
N HIS A 249 1.66 -0.51 11.45
CA HIS A 249 2.29 -1.83 11.33
C HIS A 249 1.29 -2.91 10.92
N LEU A 250 1.78 -3.96 10.23
CA LEU A 250 0.93 -5.05 9.74
C LEU A 250 0.19 -5.77 10.87
N GLU A 251 0.89 -6.06 11.97
CA GLU A 251 0.30 -6.72 13.14
C GLU A 251 -0.78 -5.86 13.79
N ASP A 252 -0.56 -4.54 13.88
CA ASP A 252 -1.54 -3.59 14.40
C ASP A 252 -2.82 -3.59 13.54
N ALA A 253 -2.69 -3.53 12.20
CA ALA A 253 -3.83 -3.69 11.30
C ALA A 253 -4.58 -5.03 11.54
N ALA A 254 -3.85 -6.12 11.75
CA ALA A 254 -4.42 -7.42 12.03
C ALA A 254 -5.17 -7.48 13.38
N LYS A 255 -4.75 -6.72 14.40
CA LYS A 255 -5.47 -6.61 15.68
C LYS A 255 -6.85 -5.99 15.53
N LEU A 256 -7.02 -5.03 14.61
CA LEU A 256 -8.37 -4.55 14.29
C LEU A 256 -9.22 -5.68 13.71
N GLY A 257 -8.67 -6.49 12.81
CA GLY A 257 -9.38 -7.68 12.30
C GLY A 257 -9.72 -8.68 13.41
N LEU A 258 -8.82 -8.85 14.39
CA LEU A 258 -9.05 -9.72 15.54
C LEU A 258 -10.15 -9.20 16.46
N LEU A 259 -10.24 -7.88 16.65
CA LEU A 259 -11.36 -7.27 17.36
C LEU A 259 -12.70 -7.58 16.70
N TYR A 260 -12.78 -7.57 15.37
CA TYR A 260 -13.98 -7.96 14.63
C TYR A 260 -14.28 -9.45 14.77
N LEU A 261 -13.28 -10.33 14.65
CA LEU A 261 -13.45 -11.78 14.89
C LEU A 261 -13.86 -12.11 16.34
N GLN A 262 -13.50 -11.26 17.29
CA GLN A 262 -13.85 -11.38 18.71
C GLN A 262 -15.14 -10.62 19.07
N ASN A 263 -15.97 -10.28 18.07
CA ASN A 263 -17.26 -9.59 18.27
C ASN A 263 -17.13 -8.31 19.11
N GLY A 264 -16.04 -7.56 18.93
CA GLY A 264 -15.79 -6.30 19.61
C GLY A 264 -15.21 -6.41 21.03
N MET A 265 -14.86 -7.62 21.48
CA MET A 265 -14.17 -7.86 22.75
C MET A 265 -12.66 -7.85 22.56
N TRP A 266 -11.93 -7.28 23.52
CA TRP A 266 -10.47 -7.28 23.55
C TRP A 266 -9.94 -7.51 24.96
N ALA A 267 -8.86 -8.28 25.08
CA ALA A 267 -8.13 -8.46 26.32
C ALA A 267 -7.03 -7.37 26.42
N ALA A 268 -7.27 -6.32 27.20
CA ALA A 268 -6.25 -5.32 27.51
C ALA A 268 -5.73 -5.55 28.93
N ASN A 269 -4.41 -5.72 29.09
CA ASN A 269 -3.76 -5.92 30.41
C ASN A 269 -4.35 -7.07 31.26
N GLY A 270 -4.86 -8.12 30.61
CA GLY A 270 -5.52 -9.25 31.29
C GLY A 270 -7.01 -9.06 31.60
N GLU A 271 -7.57 -7.88 31.34
CA GLU A 271 -8.99 -7.59 31.51
C GLU A 271 -9.73 -7.63 30.16
N GLN A 272 -10.90 -8.26 30.15
CA GLN A 272 -11.79 -8.26 28.98
C GLN A 272 -12.57 -6.95 28.92
N LYS A 273 -12.44 -6.22 27.82
CA LYS A 273 -13.15 -4.97 27.56
C LYS A 273 -13.86 -5.04 26.21
N ARG A 274 -15.11 -4.60 26.17
CA ARG A 274 -15.83 -4.36 24.92
C ARG A 274 -15.42 -3.00 24.35
N LEU A 275 -14.80 -2.99 23.17
CA LEU A 275 -14.43 -1.77 22.44
C LEU A 275 -15.45 -1.41 21.36
N LEU A 276 -16.17 -2.40 20.83
CA LEU A 276 -17.26 -2.22 19.85
C LEU A 276 -18.45 -3.11 20.24
N SER A 277 -19.66 -2.64 19.98
CA SER A 277 -20.86 -3.46 20.19
C SER A 277 -20.91 -4.62 19.21
N GLU A 278 -21.44 -5.74 19.68
CA GLU A 278 -21.67 -6.91 18.82
C GLU A 278 -22.70 -6.59 17.72
N ALA A 279 -23.67 -5.73 18.01
CA ALA A 279 -24.62 -5.22 17.03
C ALA A 279 -23.89 -4.51 15.86
N TRP A 280 -22.95 -3.60 16.18
CA TRP A 280 -22.14 -2.95 15.14
C TRP A 280 -21.33 -3.95 14.33
N ILE A 281 -20.67 -4.93 14.97
CA ILE A 281 -19.87 -5.93 14.24
C ILE A 281 -20.76 -6.72 13.26
N ASN A 282 -21.92 -7.19 13.71
CA ASN A 282 -22.86 -7.95 12.88
C ASN A 282 -23.37 -7.12 11.71
N ASP A 283 -23.76 -5.87 11.95
CA ASP A 283 -24.25 -4.98 10.89
C ASP A 283 -23.14 -4.60 9.91
N ALA A 284 -21.95 -4.26 10.41
CA ALA A 284 -20.83 -3.82 9.59
C ALA A 284 -20.28 -4.91 8.66
N THR A 285 -20.42 -6.18 9.05
CA THR A 285 -19.98 -7.35 8.28
C THR A 285 -21.09 -8.01 7.46
N SER A 286 -22.32 -7.48 7.52
CA SER A 286 -23.43 -7.91 6.68
C SER A 286 -23.37 -7.26 5.28
N VAL A 287 -23.99 -7.90 4.30
CA VAL A 287 -24.10 -7.36 2.93
C VAL A 287 -25.14 -6.25 2.90
N HIS A 288 -24.74 -5.04 2.56
CA HIS A 288 -25.62 -3.88 2.38
C HIS A 288 -25.67 -3.39 0.93
N SER A 289 -24.63 -3.68 0.15
CA SER A 289 -24.53 -3.31 -1.26
C SER A 289 -23.65 -4.29 -2.03
N GLU A 290 -23.79 -4.30 -3.35
CA GLU A 290 -23.07 -5.19 -4.25
C GLU A 290 -22.61 -4.41 -5.48
N SER A 291 -21.36 -4.62 -5.91
CA SER A 291 -20.80 -4.03 -7.11
C SER A 291 -21.35 -4.70 -8.38
N SER A 292 -21.15 -4.08 -9.54
CA SER A 292 -21.49 -4.70 -10.83
C SER A 292 -20.70 -5.97 -11.16
N LYS A 293 -19.65 -6.27 -10.38
CA LYS A 293 -18.83 -7.49 -10.47
C LYS A 293 -19.18 -8.53 -9.41
N SER A 294 -20.31 -8.36 -8.72
CA SER A 294 -20.73 -9.20 -7.60
C SER A 294 -19.77 -9.24 -6.42
N GLU A 295 -19.08 -8.12 -6.17
CA GLU A 295 -18.35 -7.92 -4.93
C GLU A 295 -19.30 -7.34 -3.89
N GLU A 296 -19.50 -8.05 -2.78
CA GLU A 296 -20.40 -7.64 -1.71
C GLU A 296 -19.69 -6.69 -0.73
N TYR A 297 -20.44 -5.76 -0.17
CA TYR A 297 -19.89 -4.70 0.69
C TYR A 297 -20.78 -4.44 1.91
N GLY A 298 -20.13 -4.25 3.05
CA GLY A 298 -20.72 -3.88 4.33
C GLY A 298 -20.44 -2.43 4.70
N TYR A 299 -20.20 -2.15 5.99
CA TYR A 299 -19.83 -0.80 6.45
C TYR A 299 -18.33 -0.59 6.37
N GLN A 300 -17.87 -0.16 5.18
CA GLN A 300 -16.45 0.03 4.87
C GLN A 300 -15.61 -1.26 4.94
N ILE A 301 -16.25 -2.41 4.67
CA ILE A 301 -15.66 -3.76 4.75
C ILE A 301 -16.12 -4.55 3.53
N TRP A 302 -15.22 -5.25 2.86
CA TRP A 302 -15.58 -6.17 1.77
C TRP A 302 -16.07 -7.48 2.37
N VAL A 303 -17.20 -7.98 1.87
CA VAL A 303 -17.87 -9.19 2.37
C VAL A 303 -17.81 -10.26 1.29
N ASN A 304 -17.69 -11.51 1.72
CA ASN A 304 -17.92 -12.67 0.87
C ASN A 304 -18.81 -13.64 1.66
N SER A 305 -20.11 -13.52 1.44
CA SER A 305 -21.16 -14.27 2.09
C SER A 305 -21.06 -15.77 1.80
N LYS A 306 -20.62 -16.13 0.57
CA LYS A 306 -20.44 -17.51 0.13
C LYS A 306 -19.45 -18.29 1.01
N ASN A 307 -18.34 -17.66 1.37
CA ASN A 307 -17.30 -18.29 2.19
C ASN A 307 -17.35 -17.84 3.66
N ASN A 308 -18.29 -16.97 4.02
CA ASN A 308 -18.36 -16.29 5.31
C ASN A 308 -17.02 -15.67 5.70
N THR A 309 -16.44 -14.86 4.82
CA THR A 309 -15.19 -14.13 5.08
C THR A 309 -15.39 -12.65 4.87
N TYR A 310 -14.62 -11.84 5.60
CA TYR A 310 -14.61 -10.38 5.46
C TYR A 310 -13.19 -9.91 5.20
N MET A 311 -13.03 -8.74 4.57
CA MET A 311 -11.71 -8.22 4.26
C MET A 311 -11.66 -6.69 4.37
N PHE A 312 -10.68 -6.21 5.14
CA PHE A 312 -10.21 -4.83 4.98
C PHE A 312 -9.23 -4.83 3.82
N ASN A 313 -9.51 -4.01 2.80
CA ASN A 313 -8.79 -4.06 1.53
C ASN A 313 -8.25 -2.68 1.14
N GLY A 314 -6.96 -2.64 0.85
CA GLY A 314 -6.27 -1.51 0.24
C GLY A 314 -5.72 -1.91 -1.13
N MET A 315 -5.61 -0.92 -2.03
CA MET A 315 -4.99 -1.13 -3.33
C MET A 315 -3.58 -1.72 -3.18
N PHE A 316 -3.16 -2.42 -4.21
CA PHE A 316 -1.85 -3.08 -4.28
C PHE A 316 -1.65 -4.21 -3.25
N GLY A 317 -2.74 -4.78 -2.74
CA GLY A 317 -2.70 -5.98 -1.91
C GLY A 317 -2.46 -5.72 -0.43
N GLN A 318 -3.00 -4.62 0.12
CA GLN A 318 -3.02 -4.42 1.57
C GLN A 318 -4.26 -5.11 2.13
N TYR A 319 -4.07 -6.28 2.73
CA TYR A 319 -5.19 -7.11 3.16
C TYR A 319 -5.14 -7.35 4.67
N VAL A 320 -6.32 -7.31 5.29
CA VAL A 320 -6.62 -8.03 6.52
C VAL A 320 -7.86 -8.86 6.23
N LEU A 321 -7.65 -10.13 5.90
CA LEU A 321 -8.72 -11.07 5.61
C LEU A 321 -9.07 -11.84 6.88
N MET A 322 -10.36 -11.89 7.21
CA MET A 322 -10.91 -12.53 8.39
C MET A 322 -11.80 -13.70 7.97
N SER A 323 -11.57 -14.87 8.57
CA SER A 323 -12.37 -16.07 8.38
C SER A 323 -12.94 -16.54 9.73
N PRO A 324 -14.13 -16.04 10.13
CA PRO A 324 -14.82 -16.45 11.36
C PRO A 324 -14.91 -17.96 11.56
N GLN A 325 -15.28 -18.71 10.52
CA GLN A 325 -15.42 -20.17 10.60
C GLN A 325 -14.12 -20.89 10.96
N LYS A 326 -12.96 -20.29 10.66
CA LYS A 326 -11.63 -20.86 10.96
C LYS A 326 -10.95 -20.16 12.14
N ASN A 327 -11.59 -19.15 12.72
CA ASN A 327 -11.01 -18.24 13.72
C ASN A 327 -9.61 -17.75 13.31
N MET A 328 -9.50 -17.29 12.06
CA MET A 328 -8.23 -17.05 11.38
C MET A 328 -8.20 -15.69 10.70
N ILE A 329 -7.02 -15.04 10.72
CA ILE A 329 -6.72 -13.82 9.99
C ILE A 329 -5.48 -14.06 9.13
N ILE A 330 -5.53 -13.58 7.90
CA ILE A 330 -4.36 -13.47 7.03
C ILE A 330 -4.19 -11.99 6.69
N ALA A 331 -3.08 -11.42 7.14
CA ALA A 331 -2.72 -10.04 6.89
C ALA A 331 -1.55 -9.98 5.90
N VAL A 332 -1.63 -9.10 4.90
CA VAL A 332 -0.62 -8.97 3.83
C VAL A 332 -0.36 -7.50 3.53
N ASN A 333 0.92 -7.14 3.38
CA ASN A 333 1.34 -5.93 2.67
C ASN A 333 2.02 -6.34 1.36
N ALA A 334 1.79 -5.59 0.29
CA ALA A 334 2.32 -5.90 -1.04
C ALA A 334 2.44 -4.67 -1.95
N GLY A 335 3.10 -4.87 -3.10
CA GLY A 335 3.12 -3.99 -4.27
C GLY A 335 2.39 -4.63 -5.46
N ALA A 336 1.24 -5.26 -5.20
CA ALA A 336 0.55 -6.08 -6.17
C ALA A 336 -0.12 -5.25 -7.28
N ALA A 337 -0.24 -5.81 -8.48
CA ALA A 337 -0.96 -5.16 -9.58
C ALA A 337 -2.48 -5.45 -9.48
N ASN A 338 -3.15 -4.93 -8.45
CA ASN A 338 -4.60 -5.00 -8.30
C ASN A 338 -5.14 -3.80 -7.51
N LEU A 339 -6.35 -3.37 -7.85
CA LEU A 339 -7.05 -2.27 -7.18
C LEU A 339 -8.13 -2.75 -6.19
N PHE A 340 -8.72 -3.91 -6.46
CA PHE A 340 -9.85 -4.47 -5.71
C PHE A 340 -9.51 -5.85 -5.14
N THR A 341 -10.54 -6.61 -4.77
CA THR A 341 -10.43 -7.80 -3.93
C THR A 341 -9.77 -8.99 -4.63
N GLU A 342 -10.10 -9.23 -5.89
CA GLU A 342 -9.61 -10.36 -6.68
C GLU A 342 -8.14 -10.19 -7.10
N SER A 343 -7.31 -11.16 -6.74
CA SER A 343 -5.88 -11.19 -7.09
C SER A 343 -5.30 -12.61 -6.95
N GLY A 344 -4.14 -12.86 -7.56
CA GLY A 344 -3.41 -14.11 -7.33
C GLY A 344 -2.98 -14.29 -5.87
N THR A 345 -2.77 -13.19 -5.14
CA THR A 345 -2.54 -13.20 -3.68
C THR A 345 -3.77 -13.71 -2.95
N LYS A 346 -4.97 -13.18 -3.28
CA LYS A 346 -6.23 -13.63 -2.68
C LYS A 346 -6.51 -15.10 -2.97
N GLN A 347 -6.24 -15.56 -4.20
CA GLN A 347 -6.36 -16.96 -4.56
C GLN A 347 -5.42 -17.86 -3.73
N ALA A 348 -4.17 -17.45 -3.52
CA ALA A 348 -3.23 -18.19 -2.67
C ALA A 348 -3.72 -18.29 -1.21
N ILE A 349 -4.37 -17.24 -0.69
CA ILE A 349 -4.98 -17.24 0.64
C ILE A 349 -6.18 -18.18 0.68
N ASP A 350 -7.04 -18.18 -0.34
CA ASP A 350 -8.21 -19.05 -0.41
C ASP A 350 -7.82 -20.54 -0.51
N ASP A 351 -6.81 -20.85 -1.33
CA ASP A 351 -6.23 -22.19 -1.42
C ASP A 351 -5.72 -22.65 -0.05
N PHE A 352 -4.99 -21.78 0.67
CA PHE A 352 -4.51 -22.07 2.02
C PHE A 352 -5.66 -22.29 3.02
N LEU A 353 -6.69 -21.43 3.01
CA LEU A 353 -7.86 -21.57 3.88
C LEU A 353 -8.62 -22.87 3.64
N ALA A 354 -8.67 -23.34 2.40
CA ALA A 354 -9.29 -24.61 2.02
C ALA A 354 -8.53 -25.83 2.55
N GLU A 355 -7.21 -25.73 2.79
CA GLU A 355 -6.41 -26.79 3.39
C GLU A 355 -6.66 -26.98 4.89
N ILE A 356 -7.20 -25.97 5.58
CA ILE A 356 -7.40 -26.01 7.04
C ILE A 356 -8.64 -26.83 7.39
N LYS A 357 -8.44 -27.98 8.04
CA LYS A 357 -9.49 -28.97 8.35
C LYS A 357 -9.72 -29.24 9.83
N SER A 358 -8.78 -28.89 10.71
CA SER A 358 -8.85 -29.18 12.15
C SER A 358 -8.96 -27.91 12.96
N ASP A 359 -9.85 -27.91 13.97
CA ASP A 359 -9.90 -26.89 15.02
C ASP A 359 -9.14 -27.29 16.29
N ALA A 360 -8.72 -28.56 16.38
CA ALA A 360 -7.87 -29.05 17.46
C ALA A 360 -6.38 -28.94 17.10
N PRO A 361 -5.48 -28.79 18.10
CA PRO A 361 -4.04 -28.89 17.89
C PRO A 361 -3.66 -30.17 17.15
N LEU A 362 -2.69 -30.06 16.23
CA LEU A 362 -2.10 -31.20 15.54
C LEU A 362 -0.90 -31.74 16.33
N GLU A 363 -0.50 -32.98 16.06
CA GLU A 363 0.79 -33.49 16.52
C GLU A 363 1.93 -32.67 15.92
N ALA A 364 3.00 -32.49 16.69
CA ALA A 364 4.16 -31.72 16.26
C ALA A 364 4.89 -32.40 15.08
N ASP A 365 5.00 -31.71 13.95
CA ASP A 365 5.80 -32.13 12.80
C ASP A 365 7.06 -31.27 12.69
N ASN A 366 8.12 -31.72 13.38
CA ASN A 366 9.40 -31.00 13.41
C ASN A 366 10.04 -30.85 12.03
N ALA A 367 9.83 -31.81 11.11
CA ALA A 367 10.42 -31.75 9.78
C ALA A 367 9.72 -30.68 8.92
N ALA A 368 8.39 -30.66 8.93
CA ALA A 368 7.62 -29.61 8.27
C ALA A 368 7.90 -28.23 8.86
N TYR A 369 8.01 -28.12 10.19
CA TYR A 369 8.33 -26.86 10.86
C TYR A 369 9.72 -26.34 10.48
N VAL A 370 10.74 -27.20 10.42
CA VAL A 370 12.09 -26.83 9.95
C VAL A 370 12.07 -26.34 8.49
N ASN A 371 11.28 -26.98 7.62
CA ASN A 371 11.12 -26.52 6.23
C ASN A 371 10.44 -25.15 6.14
N LEU A 372 9.41 -24.91 6.96
CA LEU A 372 8.78 -23.60 7.08
C LEU A 372 9.80 -22.54 7.53
N GLN A 373 10.59 -22.83 8.56
CA GLN A 373 11.65 -21.90 9.01
C GLN A 373 12.71 -21.66 7.93
N PHE A 374 13.07 -22.68 7.14
CA PHE A 374 13.97 -22.52 5.99
C PHE A 374 13.41 -21.55 4.96
N THR A 375 12.11 -21.65 4.67
CA THR A 375 11.37 -20.78 3.74
C THR A 375 11.30 -19.35 4.25
N LEU A 376 10.85 -19.15 5.49
CA LEU A 376 10.71 -17.81 6.09
C LEU A 376 12.04 -17.05 6.09
N ASN A 377 13.16 -17.72 6.36
CA ASN A 377 14.50 -17.13 6.35
C ASN A 377 15.06 -16.82 4.96
N ARG A 378 14.34 -17.16 3.88
CA ARG A 378 14.78 -16.98 2.48
C ARG A 378 13.75 -16.24 1.63
N LEU A 379 12.77 -15.61 2.25
CA LEU A 379 11.86 -14.71 1.55
C LEU A 379 12.64 -13.47 1.11
N GLU A 380 12.68 -13.22 -0.19
CA GLU A 380 13.29 -12.04 -0.80
C GLU A 380 12.32 -11.47 -1.84
N TYR A 381 12.18 -10.15 -1.87
CA TYR A 381 11.30 -9.47 -2.80
C TYR A 381 11.69 -9.78 -4.26
N GLY A 382 10.71 -10.22 -5.05
CA GLY A 382 10.89 -10.51 -6.47
C GLY A 382 11.59 -11.83 -6.78
N GLU A 383 11.94 -12.64 -5.77
CA GLU A 383 12.61 -13.92 -5.94
C GLU A 383 11.72 -15.09 -5.47
N CYS A 384 11.81 -16.22 -6.15
CA CYS A 384 11.16 -17.45 -5.70
C CYS A 384 11.92 -18.06 -4.52
N VAL A 385 11.21 -18.71 -3.58
CA VAL A 385 11.85 -19.41 -2.47
C VAL A 385 12.60 -20.65 -2.99
N PRO A 386 13.91 -20.79 -2.70
CA PRO A 386 14.67 -21.97 -3.12
C PRO A 386 14.17 -23.24 -2.42
N GLN A 387 14.54 -24.40 -2.98
CA GLN A 387 14.28 -25.68 -2.35
C GLN A 387 15.27 -25.93 -1.20
N PRO A 388 14.85 -26.62 -0.12
CA PRO A 388 15.79 -27.07 0.92
C PRO A 388 16.90 -27.94 0.31
N PRO A 389 18.16 -27.80 0.76
CA PRO A 389 19.23 -28.67 0.29
C PRO A 389 18.92 -30.12 0.65
N ALA A 390 19.17 -31.04 -0.29
CA ALA A 390 19.01 -32.47 -0.02
C ALA A 390 19.90 -32.90 1.16
N PRO A 391 19.43 -33.82 2.03
CA PRO A 391 20.25 -34.30 3.13
C PRO A 391 21.57 -34.87 2.61
N PRO A 392 22.72 -34.54 3.22
CA PRO A 392 24.01 -34.97 2.71
C PRO A 392 24.11 -36.49 2.74
N THR A 393 24.53 -37.06 1.62
CA THR A 393 24.82 -38.49 1.47
C THR A 393 25.92 -38.94 2.43
N PHE A 394 26.02 -40.26 2.70
CA PHE A 394 27.05 -40.82 3.58
C PHE A 394 28.47 -40.35 3.18
N TRP A 395 28.78 -40.34 1.88
CA TRP A 395 30.06 -39.85 1.35
C TRP A 395 30.26 -38.35 1.57
N GLN A 396 29.21 -37.54 1.42
CA GLN A 396 29.28 -36.10 1.70
C GLN A 396 29.55 -35.81 3.18
N LYS A 397 28.93 -36.57 4.10
CA LYS A 397 29.21 -36.47 5.55
C LYS A 397 30.65 -36.86 5.89
N LEU A 398 31.18 -37.92 5.27
CA LEU A 398 32.56 -38.36 5.41
C LEU A 398 33.54 -37.31 4.88
N THR A 399 33.29 -36.76 3.69
CA THR A 399 34.14 -35.70 3.11
C THR A 399 34.04 -34.37 3.86
N ALA A 400 32.91 -34.06 4.48
CA ALA A 400 32.77 -32.87 5.33
C ALA A 400 33.64 -32.94 6.59
N PHE A 401 33.93 -34.15 7.09
CA PHE A 401 34.86 -34.38 8.20
C PHE A 401 36.33 -34.11 7.82
N PHE A 402 36.66 -34.19 6.52
CA PHE A 402 38.00 -33.92 5.98
C PHE A 402 38.12 -32.56 5.29
N LYS A 403 37.00 -31.86 5.06
CA LYS A 403 37.02 -30.49 4.55
C LYS A 403 37.25 -29.53 5.72
N SER A 404 38.46 -28.96 5.81
CA SER A 404 38.60 -27.64 6.45
C SER A 404 37.62 -26.70 5.79
N ALA A 405 36.96 -25.84 6.58
CA ALA A 405 36.02 -24.86 6.07
C ALA A 405 36.68 -24.05 4.93
N ASP A 406 36.37 -24.40 3.69
CA ASP A 406 36.53 -23.48 2.58
C ASP A 406 35.56 -22.36 2.90
N HIS A 407 36.09 -21.27 3.46
CA HIS A 407 35.47 -19.98 3.32
C HIS A 407 35.37 -19.76 1.82
N THR A 408 34.18 -20.02 1.26
CA THR A 408 33.79 -19.40 0.00
C THR A 408 33.80 -17.91 0.30
N VAL A 409 34.96 -17.30 0.05
CA VAL A 409 35.13 -15.88 -0.10
C VAL A 409 34.04 -15.48 -1.07
N SER A 410 33.06 -14.72 -0.58
CA SER A 410 32.18 -13.96 -1.44
C SER A 410 33.11 -13.14 -2.31
N VAL A 411 33.27 -13.56 -3.57
CA VAL A 411 34.01 -12.78 -4.53
C VAL A 411 33.14 -11.55 -4.75
N LEU A 412 33.43 -10.49 -3.99
CA LEU A 412 33.02 -9.14 -4.34
C LEU A 412 33.25 -9.00 -5.84
N PRO A 413 32.31 -8.42 -6.61
CA PRO A 413 32.60 -8.16 -8.01
C PRO A 413 33.85 -7.28 -8.04
N ILE A 414 34.96 -7.84 -8.55
CA ILE A 414 36.04 -7.07 -9.13
C ILE A 414 35.35 -6.13 -10.13
N GLY A 415 35.19 -4.85 -9.80
CA GLY A 415 34.53 -3.90 -10.70
C GLY A 415 33.68 -2.79 -10.09
N ILE A 416 33.24 -2.81 -8.82
CA ILE A 416 32.42 -1.67 -8.30
C ILE A 416 33.28 -0.39 -8.23
N SER A 417 34.57 -0.52 -7.87
CA SER A 417 35.52 0.60 -7.84
C SER A 417 35.74 1.29 -9.19
N PHE A 418 35.40 0.64 -10.31
CA PHE A 418 35.43 1.27 -11.63
C PHE A 418 34.46 2.45 -11.72
N PHE A 419 33.32 2.36 -11.04
CA PHE A 419 32.30 3.39 -11.07
C PHE A 419 32.58 4.53 -10.07
N ASP A 420 33.57 4.39 -9.20
CA ASP A 420 33.84 5.39 -8.18
C ASP A 420 34.21 6.73 -8.80
N GLY A 421 33.51 7.79 -8.37
CA GLY A 421 33.74 9.14 -8.84
C GLY A 421 33.10 9.47 -10.19
N LEU A 422 32.50 8.50 -10.91
CA LEU A 422 31.75 8.80 -12.13
C LEU A 422 30.57 9.72 -11.79
N GLU A 423 30.51 10.86 -12.48
CA GLU A 423 29.50 11.88 -12.28
C GLU A 423 28.94 12.32 -13.62
N TYR A 424 27.63 12.22 -13.77
CA TYR A 424 26.92 12.51 -15.01
C TYR A 424 25.99 13.71 -14.81
N SER A 425 26.09 14.68 -15.70
CA SER A 425 25.11 15.75 -15.86
C SER A 425 24.00 15.29 -16.79
N VAL A 426 22.76 15.41 -16.35
CA VAL A 426 21.58 14.99 -17.13
C VAL A 426 20.96 16.20 -17.80
N ALA A 427 20.94 16.20 -19.13
CA ALA A 427 20.27 17.25 -19.90
C ALA A 427 18.76 17.02 -19.97
N ASP A 428 17.98 18.10 -19.87
CA ASP A 428 16.56 18.22 -20.22
C ASP A 428 15.69 16.96 -19.99
N ASN A 429 15.30 16.74 -18.73
CA ASN A 429 14.27 15.77 -18.36
C ASN A 429 13.26 16.40 -17.38
N LYS A 430 12.11 15.74 -17.19
CA LYS A 430 11.00 16.21 -16.34
C LYS A 430 10.58 15.18 -15.29
N HIS A 431 11.46 14.24 -14.98
CA HIS A 431 11.14 13.08 -14.15
C HIS A 431 11.93 13.09 -12.85
N GLY A 432 11.37 12.48 -11.81
CA GLY A 432 12.03 12.31 -10.52
C GLY A 432 12.28 10.84 -10.20
N LEU A 433 13.05 10.61 -9.14
CA LEU A 433 13.33 9.28 -8.64
C LEU A 433 12.08 8.60 -8.07
N LEU A 434 11.22 9.34 -7.37
CA LEU A 434 10.02 8.78 -6.75
C LEU A 434 9.07 8.17 -7.79
N PRO A 435 8.56 6.94 -7.56
CA PRO A 435 7.47 6.37 -8.34
C PRO A 435 6.29 7.35 -8.45
N LEU A 436 5.63 7.37 -9.61
CA LEU A 436 4.55 8.30 -9.89
C LEU A 436 3.37 8.13 -8.92
N ILE A 437 3.10 6.88 -8.52
CA ILE A 437 2.10 6.58 -7.50
C ILE A 437 2.43 7.31 -6.18
N ILE A 438 3.69 7.26 -5.72
CA ILE A 438 4.11 7.98 -4.51
C ILE A 438 3.98 9.49 -4.73
N SER A 439 4.52 10.01 -5.84
CA SER A 439 4.46 11.44 -6.18
C SER A 439 3.04 12.00 -6.14
N ASN A 440 2.06 11.27 -6.69
CA ASN A 440 0.65 11.67 -6.69
C ASN A 440 0.03 11.61 -5.28
N MET A 441 0.46 10.69 -4.43
CA MET A 441 -0.10 10.53 -3.09
C MET A 441 0.37 11.61 -2.11
N ILE A 442 1.61 12.08 -2.26
CA ILE A 442 2.23 13.10 -1.39
C ILE A 442 2.38 14.48 -2.05
N ASP A 443 1.82 14.64 -3.25
CA ASP A 443 1.87 15.86 -4.07
C ASP A 443 3.28 16.37 -4.40
N TYR A 444 4.26 15.49 -4.56
CA TYR A 444 5.65 15.85 -4.87
C TYR A 444 6.03 15.61 -6.33
N TYR A 445 6.32 16.68 -7.06
CA TYR A 445 6.63 16.67 -8.49
C TYR A 445 7.92 17.48 -8.79
N PRO A 446 9.11 16.86 -8.78
CA PRO A 446 10.37 17.57 -9.01
C PRO A 446 10.50 18.06 -10.47
N GLN A 447 11.41 19.02 -10.70
CA GLN A 447 11.67 19.64 -12.02
C GLN A 447 12.63 18.85 -12.92
N GLY A 448 12.85 17.57 -12.64
CA GLY A 448 13.80 16.73 -13.36
C GLY A 448 15.10 16.45 -12.60
N VAL A 449 15.79 15.39 -13.02
CA VAL A 449 17.13 14.98 -12.56
C VAL A 449 18.19 15.91 -13.15
N GLN A 450 19.17 16.29 -12.36
CA GLN A 450 20.25 17.20 -12.74
C GLN A 450 21.60 16.47 -12.74
N HIS A 451 21.88 15.71 -11.68
CA HIS A 451 23.16 15.01 -11.51
C HIS A 451 22.95 13.60 -10.96
N ILE A 452 23.77 12.68 -11.45
CA ILE A 452 23.89 11.31 -10.93
C ILE A 452 25.37 11.03 -10.68
N LYS A 453 25.71 10.65 -9.47
CA LYS A 453 27.09 10.33 -9.08
C LYS A 453 27.18 9.00 -8.36
N PHE A 454 28.22 8.26 -8.68
CA PHE A 454 28.54 6.96 -8.13
C PHE A 454 29.70 7.09 -7.14
N VAL A 455 29.51 6.64 -5.90
CA VAL A 455 30.54 6.70 -4.86
C VAL A 455 30.70 5.34 -4.19
N CYS A 456 31.90 4.80 -4.18
CA CYS A 456 32.20 3.54 -3.52
C CYS A 456 32.48 3.74 -2.04
N LYS A 457 31.81 2.97 -1.17
CA LYS A 457 32.06 2.95 0.27
C LYS A 457 32.20 1.51 0.76
N GLY A 458 33.43 0.99 0.77
CA GLY A 458 33.68 -0.41 1.10
C GLY A 458 33.07 -1.35 0.06
N GLU A 459 32.13 -2.21 0.48
CA GLU A 459 31.48 -3.22 -0.38
C GLU A 459 30.14 -2.77 -0.99
N GLN A 460 29.79 -1.49 -0.84
CA GLN A 460 28.53 -0.93 -1.37
C GLN A 460 28.80 0.28 -2.28
N LEU A 461 27.86 0.49 -3.20
CA LEU A 461 27.82 1.64 -4.09
C LEU A 461 26.77 2.62 -3.57
N GLU A 462 27.16 3.85 -3.30
CA GLU A 462 26.24 4.93 -2.96
C GLU A 462 25.89 5.71 -4.22
N ILE A 463 24.59 5.79 -4.52
CA ILE A 463 24.07 6.57 -5.63
C ILE A 463 23.66 7.93 -5.10
N HIS A 464 24.39 8.96 -5.50
CA HIS A 464 24.02 10.35 -5.26
C HIS A 464 23.15 10.84 -6.40
N TRP A 465 22.05 11.48 -6.03
CA TRP A 465 21.01 11.91 -6.95
C TRP A 465 20.62 13.34 -6.64
N THR A 466 20.64 14.19 -7.65
CA THR A 466 20.21 15.59 -7.54
C THR A 466 19.05 15.81 -8.49
N GLU A 467 17.90 16.24 -7.97
CA GLU A 467 16.71 16.57 -8.75
C GLU A 467 16.00 17.80 -8.19
N GLY A 468 15.52 18.68 -9.07
CA GLY A 468 14.78 19.88 -8.66
C GLY A 468 15.46 20.74 -7.58
N GLY A 469 16.80 20.75 -7.53
CA GLY A 469 17.59 21.47 -6.51
C GLY A 469 17.70 20.75 -5.15
N THR A 470 17.19 19.53 -5.02
CA THR A 470 17.35 18.67 -3.83
C THR A 470 18.38 17.59 -4.15
N ALA A 471 19.31 17.35 -3.23
CA ALA A 471 20.30 16.28 -3.34
C ALA A 471 20.10 15.26 -2.22
N PHE A 472 20.10 13.98 -2.55
CA PHE A 472 20.06 12.87 -1.60
C PHE A 472 20.88 11.70 -2.13
N ALA A 473 21.16 10.73 -1.28
CA ALA A 473 21.92 9.55 -1.65
C ALA A 473 21.35 8.29 -1.00
N PHE A 474 21.48 7.16 -1.68
CA PHE A 474 21.04 5.87 -1.15
C PHE A 474 22.10 4.78 -1.41
N PRO A 475 22.37 3.91 -0.41
CA PRO A 475 23.34 2.84 -0.56
C PRO A 475 22.73 1.64 -1.31
N VAL A 476 23.56 0.97 -2.12
CA VAL A 476 23.20 -0.19 -2.93
C VAL A 476 24.17 -1.32 -2.62
N GLY A 477 23.64 -2.45 -2.17
CA GLY A 477 24.40 -3.68 -2.00
C GLY A 477 24.24 -4.63 -3.17
N PHE A 478 25.27 -5.41 -3.46
CA PHE A 478 25.25 -6.42 -4.53
C PHE A 478 25.13 -7.86 -3.99
N ASP A 479 25.40 -8.06 -2.70
CA ASP A 479 25.17 -9.29 -1.95
C ASP A 479 23.74 -9.37 -1.39
N LYS A 480 23.30 -8.29 -0.75
CA LYS A 480 22.00 -8.12 -0.10
C LYS A 480 21.57 -6.66 -0.17
N TYR A 481 20.31 -6.39 0.12
CA TYR A 481 19.80 -5.02 0.22
C TYR A 481 20.60 -4.19 1.24
N ARG A 482 20.76 -2.89 0.95
CA ARG A 482 21.27 -1.89 1.91
C ARG A 482 20.18 -0.87 2.19
N CYS A 483 19.92 -0.61 3.47
CA CYS A 483 18.93 0.37 3.89
C CYS A 483 19.54 1.78 3.90
N GLY A 484 18.72 2.77 3.58
CA GLY A 484 19.05 4.19 3.63
C GLY A 484 17.78 5.03 3.74
N SER A 485 17.92 6.34 3.53
CA SER A 485 16.78 7.25 3.51
C SER A 485 16.87 8.24 2.35
N ILE A 486 15.72 8.66 1.85
CA ILE A 486 15.60 9.68 0.81
C ILE A 486 14.68 10.78 1.33
N ASN A 487 15.12 12.03 1.24
CA ASN A 487 14.28 13.20 1.53
C ASN A 487 13.83 13.84 0.22
N ALA A 488 12.55 13.71 -0.09
CA ALA A 488 11.94 14.26 -1.29
C ALA A 488 10.94 15.36 -0.92
N GLY A 489 11.40 16.62 -0.99
CA GLY A 489 10.58 17.79 -0.69
C GLY A 489 10.09 17.85 0.76
N GLY A 490 10.90 17.40 1.72
CA GLY A 490 10.54 17.33 3.13
C GLY A 490 9.82 16.05 3.55
N ASN A 491 9.53 15.14 2.61
CA ASN A 491 9.00 13.81 2.90
C ASN A 491 10.19 12.84 3.01
N GLU A 492 10.41 12.27 4.19
CA GLU A 492 11.45 11.27 4.41
C GLU A 492 10.92 9.87 4.14
N PHE A 493 11.64 9.10 3.35
CA PHE A 493 11.33 7.71 3.01
C PHE A 493 12.45 6.80 3.49
N ALA A 494 12.10 5.77 4.25
CA ALA A 494 12.98 4.62 4.44
C ALA A 494 13.03 3.83 3.13
N VAL A 495 14.24 3.59 2.63
CA VAL A 495 14.47 2.85 1.39
C VAL A 495 15.46 1.74 1.58
N ALA A 496 15.41 0.73 0.72
CA ALA A 496 16.49 -0.24 0.60
C ALA A 496 16.76 -0.59 -0.85
N ALA A 497 18.05 -0.70 -1.21
CA ALA A 497 18.43 -0.97 -2.59
C ALA A 497 19.36 -2.19 -2.73
N LYS A 498 19.10 -2.98 -3.77
CA LYS A 498 19.96 -4.09 -4.22
C LYS A 498 20.28 -3.92 -5.69
N GLY A 499 21.56 -4.03 -6.03
CA GLY A 499 22.09 -3.93 -7.39
C GLY A 499 22.44 -5.30 -7.97
N LYS A 500 22.33 -5.44 -9.29
CA LYS A 500 22.87 -6.56 -10.06
C LYS A 500 23.55 -6.03 -11.32
N PHE A 501 24.67 -6.63 -11.69
CA PHE A 501 25.33 -6.38 -12.97
C PHE A 501 24.72 -7.28 -14.04
N VAL A 502 24.25 -6.68 -15.13
CA VAL A 502 23.67 -7.37 -16.29
C VAL A 502 24.12 -6.67 -17.57
N HIS A 503 23.73 -7.19 -18.74
CA HIS A 503 23.91 -6.54 -20.03
C HIS A 503 22.53 -6.29 -20.67
N ASP A 504 22.42 -5.29 -21.54
CA ASP A 504 21.20 -5.06 -22.35
C ASP A 504 21.21 -5.87 -23.66
N GLU A 505 20.20 -5.68 -24.51
CA GLU A 505 20.10 -6.37 -25.80
C GLU A 505 21.27 -6.13 -26.77
N ASP A 506 22.01 -5.03 -26.60
CA ASP A 506 23.14 -4.62 -27.43
C ASP A 506 24.50 -4.90 -26.73
N ASP A 507 24.50 -5.70 -25.66
CA ASP A 507 25.66 -6.07 -24.84
C ASP A 507 26.33 -4.88 -24.11
N HIS A 508 25.60 -3.77 -23.89
CA HIS A 508 26.10 -2.68 -23.05
C HIS A 508 26.09 -3.09 -21.57
N PRO A 509 27.09 -2.70 -20.77
CA PRO A 509 27.08 -2.91 -19.32
C PRO A 509 25.89 -2.19 -18.66
N VAL A 510 25.21 -2.87 -17.74
CA VAL A 510 24.07 -2.33 -17.01
C VAL A 510 24.18 -2.59 -15.50
N ILE A 511 24.05 -1.53 -14.70
CA ILE A 511 23.72 -1.65 -13.29
C ILE A 511 22.20 -1.58 -13.16
N LYS A 512 21.58 -2.72 -12.83
CA LYS A 512 20.14 -2.79 -12.52
C LYS A 512 19.96 -2.72 -11.01
N ILE A 513 19.26 -1.70 -10.53
CA ILE A 513 18.95 -1.48 -9.12
C ILE A 513 17.47 -1.70 -8.88
N THR A 514 17.15 -2.47 -7.85
CA THR A 514 15.82 -2.53 -7.24
C THR A 514 15.83 -1.68 -5.98
N LEU A 515 15.09 -0.58 -5.98
CA LEU A 515 14.95 0.38 -4.87
C LEU A 515 13.54 0.25 -4.27
N CYS A 516 13.46 -0.37 -3.10
CA CYS A 516 12.23 -0.57 -2.35
C CYS A 516 11.96 0.65 -1.46
N PHE A 517 10.74 1.20 -1.50
CA PHE A 517 10.28 2.21 -0.54
C PHE A 517 9.55 1.47 0.59
N LEU A 518 10.23 1.30 1.71
CA LEU A 518 9.89 0.30 2.74
C LEU A 518 8.55 0.56 3.44
N GLU A 519 8.10 1.81 3.44
CA GLU A 519 6.86 2.27 4.07
C GLU A 519 5.69 2.37 3.06
N SER A 520 5.89 1.90 1.82
CA SER A 520 4.92 2.02 0.73
C SER A 520 4.82 0.75 -0.11
N SER A 521 3.74 0.67 -0.91
CA SER A 521 3.55 -0.42 -1.88
C SER A 521 4.50 -0.37 -3.09
N CYS A 522 5.32 0.68 -3.24
CA CYS A 522 6.04 0.92 -4.49
C CYS A 522 7.51 0.51 -4.44
N VAL A 523 7.99 -0.01 -5.56
CA VAL A 523 9.39 -0.32 -5.83
C VAL A 523 9.79 0.35 -7.14
N ARG A 524 10.95 1.01 -7.16
CA ARG A 524 11.54 1.58 -8.36
C ARG A 524 12.62 0.63 -8.89
N THR A 525 12.55 0.31 -10.18
CA THR A 525 13.67 -0.33 -10.89
C THR A 525 14.41 0.74 -11.67
N ILE A 526 15.72 0.80 -11.48
CA ILE A 526 16.62 1.75 -12.16
C ILE A 526 17.59 0.93 -12.99
N LYS A 527 17.72 1.24 -14.27
CA LYS A 527 18.77 0.69 -15.12
C LYS A 527 19.71 1.81 -15.54
N PHE A 528 20.96 1.71 -15.13
CA PHE A 528 22.06 2.54 -15.59
C PHE A 528 22.79 1.79 -16.69
N ILE A 529 22.59 2.20 -17.95
CA ILE A 529 23.13 1.57 -19.15
C ILE A 529 24.29 2.45 -19.65
N PHE A 530 25.50 1.90 -19.66
CA PHE A 530 26.71 2.62 -20.09
C PHE A 530 26.89 2.41 -21.59
N LEU A 531 26.40 3.36 -22.40
CA LEU A 531 26.39 3.24 -23.87
C LEU A 531 27.78 3.42 -24.48
N ASP A 532 28.59 4.27 -23.86
CA ASP A 532 30.00 4.52 -24.17
C ASP A 532 30.71 5.10 -22.93
N ASP A 533 32.01 5.41 -23.03
CA ASP A 533 32.83 5.94 -21.93
C ASP A 533 32.32 7.26 -21.33
N THR A 534 31.44 7.98 -22.03
CA THR A 534 30.96 9.32 -21.68
C THR A 534 29.45 9.42 -21.50
N THR A 535 28.70 8.41 -21.95
CA THR A 535 27.24 8.47 -22.06
C THR A 535 26.56 7.42 -21.20
N LEU A 536 25.71 7.88 -20.28
CA LEU A 536 24.86 7.06 -19.45
C LEU A 536 23.40 7.17 -19.89
N LEU A 537 22.75 6.07 -20.23
CA LEU A 537 21.30 6.02 -20.38
C LEU A 537 20.67 5.48 -19.10
N CYS A 538 19.83 6.29 -18.46
CA CYS A 538 19.04 5.88 -17.31
C CYS A 538 17.62 5.52 -17.78
N LYS A 539 17.14 4.33 -17.44
CA LYS A 539 15.74 3.90 -17.62
C LYS A 539 15.12 3.60 -16.26
N LEU A 540 13.97 4.17 -15.97
CA LEU A 540 13.20 3.95 -14.75
C LEU A 540 11.91 3.20 -15.07
N SER A 541 11.57 2.24 -14.23
CA SER A 541 10.24 1.63 -14.20
C SER A 541 9.78 1.43 -12.75
N GLU A 542 8.50 1.23 -12.54
CA GLU A 542 7.92 1.06 -11.20
C GLU A 542 7.04 -0.17 -11.08
N THR A 543 6.93 -0.65 -9.85
CA THR A 543 6.04 -1.73 -9.44
C THR A 543 5.25 -1.24 -8.22
N PRO A 544 3.90 -1.32 -8.23
CA PRO A 544 3.06 -1.70 -9.37
C PRO A 544 3.21 -0.73 -10.55
N SER A 545 2.98 -1.23 -11.78
CA SER A 545 3.12 -0.40 -12.98
C SER A 545 1.90 0.51 -13.18
N VAL A 546 2.15 1.80 -13.42
CA VAL A 546 1.09 2.79 -13.67
C VAL A 546 0.25 2.43 -14.89
N SER A 547 0.87 1.95 -15.98
CA SER A 547 0.13 1.56 -17.20
C SER A 547 -0.85 0.43 -16.91
N THR A 548 -0.41 -0.57 -16.14
CA THR A 548 -1.27 -1.67 -15.69
C THR A 548 -2.44 -1.17 -14.83
N ILE A 549 -2.19 -0.21 -13.95
CA ILE A 549 -3.23 0.40 -13.12
C ILE A 549 -4.24 1.18 -13.99
N ILE A 550 -3.76 1.97 -14.95
CA ILE A 550 -4.61 2.75 -15.86
C ILE A 550 -5.55 1.82 -16.64
N ASP A 551 -5.04 0.71 -17.15
CA ASP A 551 -5.87 -0.26 -17.88
C ASP A 551 -6.89 -0.95 -16.96
N MET A 552 -6.54 -1.22 -15.70
CA MET A 552 -7.50 -1.71 -14.70
C MET A 552 -8.61 -0.69 -14.40
N MET A 553 -8.29 0.61 -14.35
CA MET A 553 -9.29 1.67 -14.15
C MET A 553 -10.25 1.78 -15.34
N LYS A 554 -9.77 1.62 -16.58
CA LYS A 554 -10.63 1.62 -17.78
C LYS A 554 -11.66 0.48 -17.76
N GLY A 555 -11.25 -0.71 -17.30
CA GLY A 555 -12.11 -1.91 -17.29
C GLY A 555 -13.03 -2.07 -16.07
N SER A 556 -12.95 -1.22 -15.05
CA SER A 556 -13.71 -1.38 -13.80
C SER A 556 -14.98 -0.54 -13.70
N GLY A 557 -15.31 0.27 -14.71
CA GLY A 557 -16.42 1.23 -14.61
C GLY A 557 -16.14 2.40 -13.65
N ALA A 558 -15.02 2.38 -12.90
CA ALA A 558 -14.42 3.56 -12.27
C ALA A 558 -13.96 4.61 -13.32
N ALA A 559 -14.05 4.24 -14.60
CA ALA A 559 -13.90 5.07 -15.78
C ALA A 559 -14.89 6.25 -15.90
N SER A 560 -15.57 6.70 -14.85
CA SER A 560 -16.00 8.11 -14.81
C SER A 560 -14.79 9.05 -14.66
N ALA A 561 -13.64 8.52 -14.24
CA ALA A 561 -12.31 9.11 -14.44
C ALA A 561 -11.71 8.74 -15.80
N SER A 562 -12.53 8.51 -16.84
CA SER A 562 -12.07 8.79 -18.19
C SER A 562 -11.65 10.25 -18.18
N PHE A 563 -10.35 10.50 -17.99
CA PHE A 563 -9.68 11.62 -18.62
C PHE A 563 -10.34 11.70 -19.98
N SER A 564 -11.04 12.79 -20.29
CA SER A 564 -11.61 12.96 -21.60
C SER A 564 -10.43 13.16 -22.57
N LEU A 565 -9.68 12.09 -22.82
CA LEU A 565 -8.64 12.01 -23.83
C LEU A 565 -9.27 12.25 -25.20
N GLU A 566 -10.57 11.95 -25.33
CA GLU A 566 -11.44 12.33 -26.45
C GLU A 566 -11.58 13.84 -26.66
N LEU A 567 -11.37 14.67 -25.63
CA LEU A 567 -11.34 16.13 -25.76
C LEU A 567 -10.02 16.64 -26.37
N PHE A 568 -9.04 15.76 -26.58
CA PHE A 568 -7.78 16.09 -27.22
C PHE A 568 -7.75 15.56 -28.66
N GLN A 569 -7.19 16.35 -29.56
CA GLN A 569 -7.18 16.08 -31.00
C GLN A 569 -6.31 14.87 -31.40
N ASP A 570 -5.41 14.39 -30.53
CA ASP A 570 -4.48 13.28 -30.83
C ASP A 570 -4.31 12.34 -29.62
N ILE A 571 -5.16 11.33 -29.54
CA ILE A 571 -5.16 10.30 -28.49
C ILE A 571 -3.88 9.45 -28.55
N ASN A 572 -3.32 9.21 -29.75
CA ASN A 572 -2.12 8.40 -29.91
C ASN A 572 -0.89 9.11 -29.34
N PHE A 573 -0.75 10.41 -29.61
CA PHE A 573 0.31 11.22 -29.02
C PHE A 573 0.23 11.27 -27.49
N LEU A 574 -0.98 11.37 -26.92
CA LEU A 574 -1.16 11.37 -25.47
C LEU A 574 -0.84 10.03 -24.84
N THR A 575 -1.25 8.93 -25.47
CA THR A 575 -0.91 7.58 -25.03
C THR A 575 0.61 7.40 -25.02
N TYR A 576 1.28 7.78 -26.11
CA TYR A 576 2.74 7.79 -26.19
C TYR A 576 3.41 8.63 -25.10
N LYS A 577 2.90 9.83 -24.83
CA LYS A 577 3.42 10.70 -23.75
C LYS A 577 3.21 10.10 -22.37
N MET A 578 2.07 9.47 -22.14
CA MET A 578 1.74 8.81 -20.88
C MET A 578 2.66 7.61 -20.63
N ASP A 579 2.90 6.78 -21.65
CA ASP A 579 3.83 5.65 -21.55
C ASP A 579 5.25 6.13 -21.23
N LYS A 580 5.72 7.17 -21.92
CA LYS A 580 7.03 7.80 -21.65
C LYS A 580 7.13 8.41 -20.25
N TYR A 581 6.01 8.86 -19.69
CA TYR A 581 5.99 9.42 -18.34
C TYR A 581 5.96 8.33 -17.26
N CYS A 582 5.31 7.18 -17.53
CA CYS A 582 5.25 6.03 -16.63
C CYS A 582 6.56 5.23 -16.60
N GLU A 583 7.30 5.21 -17.70
CA GLU A 583 8.60 4.55 -17.82
C GLU A 583 9.67 5.53 -18.34
N PRO A 584 10.10 6.49 -17.50
CA PRO A 584 10.94 7.57 -17.96
C PRO A 584 12.36 7.11 -18.29
N SER A 585 12.91 7.69 -19.35
CA SER A 585 14.28 7.46 -19.80
C SER A 585 14.97 8.76 -20.14
N PHE A 586 16.21 8.94 -19.69
CA PHE A 586 16.99 10.16 -19.94
C PHE A 586 18.49 9.83 -20.02
N THR A 587 19.25 10.71 -20.68
CA THR A 587 20.68 10.52 -20.94
C THR A 587 21.50 11.50 -20.13
N GLY A 588 22.53 11.00 -19.46
CA GLY A 588 23.58 11.78 -18.80
C GLY A 588 24.87 11.80 -19.60
N LYS A 589 25.61 12.89 -19.50
CA LYS A 589 26.96 13.06 -20.03
C LYS A 589 27.95 13.19 -18.88
N LEU A 590 29.05 12.45 -18.96
CA LEU A 590 30.11 12.45 -17.96
C LEU A 590 30.69 13.87 -17.79
N LEU A 591 30.91 14.28 -16.54
CA LEU A 591 31.49 15.56 -16.16
C LEU A 591 33.01 15.53 -16.06
#